data_AF-A0A9D6QFJ6-F1
#
_entry.id   AF-A0A9D6QFJ6-F1
#
_cell.length_a   1.000
_cell.length_b   1.000
_cell.length_c   1.000
_cell.angle_alpha   90.00
_cell.angle_beta   90.00
_cell.angle_gamma   90.00
#
_symmetry.space_group_name_H-M   'P 1'
#
loop_
_entity.id
_entity.type
_entity.pdbx_description
1 polymer ?
#
loop_
_entity_poly.entity_id
_entity_poly.type
_entity_poly.pdbx_seq_one_letter_code
_entity_poly.pdbx_strand_id
1 'polypeptide(L)'
;MEEIELFEKYFKKELSEADQLAFEEKMRADESFGKRAENHFLLLKSMKQYGDRKSKKEALNKIHEELNLSTEVFPTVIETINISRWEKYGRTAAIAASVALICTVGTFFGLRLNDNEHKADYLELRRNVEKLKKSHNQILENIKEKQKPEIAPSKYSGTGFLISANGYIVTSYHVIKSADSLFVENEKFGRLKASLIYKNPETDVALLLIIDEQFKNLSSVPFAIRVSEANLGESVYTLGYPRNEIVYGDGTISAA
;
A
#
# COMPACT_ATOMS: atom_id res chain seq x y z
N MET A 1 7.71 26.72 -10.46
CA MET A 1 6.85 27.50 -9.54
C MET A 1 5.43 27.63 -10.09
N GLU A 2 5.22 27.79 -11.40
CA GLU A 2 3.88 27.87 -12.03
C GLU A 2 2.94 26.67 -11.80
N GLU A 3 3.43 25.42 -11.81
CA GLU A 3 2.53 24.25 -11.70
C GLU A 3 1.83 24.15 -10.34
N ILE A 4 2.53 24.49 -9.26
CA ILE A 4 2.00 24.41 -7.89
C ILE A 4 0.90 25.48 -7.70
N GLU A 5 1.13 26.69 -8.22
CA GLU A 5 0.15 27.77 -8.17
C GLU A 5 -1.13 27.41 -8.94
N LEU A 6 -0.99 26.73 -10.07
CA LEU A 6 -2.12 26.22 -10.85
C LEU A 6 -2.93 25.17 -10.06
N PHE A 7 -2.24 24.25 -9.36
CA PHE A 7 -2.89 23.27 -8.48
C PHE A 7 -3.67 23.95 -7.36
N GLU A 8 -3.06 24.95 -6.71
CA GLU A 8 -3.73 25.68 -5.63
C GLU A 8 -4.97 26.42 -6.12
N LYS A 9 -4.88 27.15 -7.24
CA LYS A 9 -6.03 27.87 -7.80
C LYS A 9 -7.15 26.91 -8.22
N TYR A 10 -6.81 25.75 -8.79
CA TYR A 10 -7.79 24.72 -9.11
C TYR A 10 -8.47 24.18 -7.84
N PHE A 11 -7.69 23.85 -6.80
CA PHE A 11 -8.22 23.35 -5.52
C PHE A 11 -9.12 24.38 -4.81
N LYS A 12 -8.77 25.67 -4.90
CA LYS A 12 -9.56 26.79 -4.35
C LYS A 12 -10.76 27.17 -5.22
N LYS A 13 -10.93 26.58 -6.41
CA LYS A 13 -11.96 26.92 -7.42
C LYS A 13 -11.86 28.35 -7.93
N GLU A 14 -10.64 28.85 -8.09
CA GLU A 14 -10.34 30.21 -8.57
C GLU A 14 -10.02 30.25 -10.08
N LEU A 15 -9.99 29.10 -10.77
CA LEU A 15 -9.82 29.03 -12.23
C LEU A 15 -11.14 29.35 -12.96
N SER A 16 -11.03 30.00 -14.12
CA SER A 16 -12.12 30.12 -15.10
C SER A 16 -12.56 28.74 -15.60
N GLU A 17 -13.83 28.57 -15.99
CA GLU A 17 -14.37 27.28 -16.48
C GLU A 17 -13.57 26.73 -17.67
N ALA A 18 -13.11 27.61 -18.57
CA ALA A 18 -12.26 27.23 -19.69
C ALA A 18 -10.89 26.68 -19.25
N ASP A 19 -10.29 27.28 -18.23
CA ASP A 19 -8.99 26.87 -17.70
C ASP A 19 -9.09 25.58 -16.86
N GLN A 20 -10.23 25.36 -16.19
CA GLN A 20 -10.51 24.12 -15.46
C GLN A 20 -10.58 22.92 -16.41
N LEU A 21 -11.28 23.07 -17.55
CA LEU A 21 -11.35 22.03 -18.57
C LEU A 21 -9.98 21.71 -19.16
N ALA A 22 -9.19 22.74 -19.49
CA ALA A 22 -7.82 22.56 -19.98
C ALA A 22 -6.91 21.88 -18.94
N PHE A 23 -7.09 22.20 -17.66
CA PHE A 23 -6.36 21.57 -16.56
C PHE A 23 -6.72 20.08 -16.40
N GLU A 24 -8.00 19.74 -16.47
CA GLU A 24 -8.48 18.36 -16.38
C GLU A 24 -8.06 17.53 -17.59
N GLU A 25 -8.09 18.11 -18.79
CA GLU A 25 -7.55 17.49 -20.00
C GLU A 25 -6.05 17.23 -19.86
N LYS A 26 -5.29 18.18 -19.32
CA LYS A 26 -3.86 18.01 -19.07
C LYS A 26 -3.57 16.94 -18.00
N MET A 27 -4.41 16.83 -16.97
CA MET A 27 -4.34 15.73 -15.99
C MET A 27 -4.62 14.36 -16.62
N ARG A 28 -5.49 14.28 -17.64
CA ARG A 28 -5.77 13.02 -18.35
C ARG A 28 -4.71 12.67 -19.39
N ALA A 29 -4.13 13.67 -20.05
CA ALA A 29 -3.15 13.47 -21.12
C ALA A 29 -1.74 13.12 -20.59
N ASP A 30 -1.32 13.72 -19.47
CA ASP A 30 -0.02 13.46 -18.85
C ASP A 30 -0.18 12.79 -17.48
N GLU A 31 0.11 11.49 -17.42
CA GLU A 31 0.05 10.68 -16.19
C GLU A 31 0.97 11.22 -15.08
N SER A 32 2.13 11.79 -15.45
CA SER A 32 3.07 12.33 -14.48
C SER A 32 2.54 13.61 -13.83
N PHE A 33 1.91 14.48 -14.62
CA PHE A 33 1.30 15.71 -14.16
C PHE A 33 0.08 15.42 -13.27
N GLY A 34 -0.77 14.47 -13.70
CA GLY A 34 -1.92 13.99 -12.93
C GLY A 34 -1.54 13.50 -11.53
N LYS A 35 -0.51 12.63 -11.43
CA LYS A 35 -0.02 12.13 -10.12
C LYS A 35 0.52 13.25 -9.22
N ARG A 36 1.21 14.26 -9.79
CA ARG A 36 1.69 15.41 -9.00
C ARG A 36 0.54 16.26 -8.47
N ALA A 37 -0.47 16.53 -9.30
CA ALA A 37 -1.67 17.27 -8.90
C ALA A 37 -2.44 16.53 -7.79
N GLU A 38 -2.65 15.22 -7.95
CA GLU A 38 -3.35 14.40 -6.96
C GLU A 38 -2.65 14.38 -5.60
N ASN A 39 -1.33 14.16 -5.59
CA ASN A 39 -0.52 14.20 -4.38
C ASN A 39 -0.59 15.59 -3.70
N HIS A 40 -0.60 16.66 -4.49
CA HIS A 40 -0.73 18.01 -3.97
C HIS A 40 -2.11 18.25 -3.34
N PHE A 41 -3.19 17.79 -3.97
CA PHE A 41 -4.55 17.90 -3.41
C PHE A 41 -4.71 17.09 -2.12
N LEU A 42 -4.10 15.91 -2.05
CA LEU A 42 -4.08 15.10 -0.85
C LEU A 42 -3.37 15.83 0.30
N LEU A 43 -2.23 16.46 0.01
CA LEU A 43 -1.50 17.29 0.97
C LEU A 43 -2.39 18.43 1.50
N LEU A 44 -2.98 19.24 0.62
CA LEU A 44 -3.85 20.37 1.02
C LEU A 44 -5.02 19.91 1.90
N LYS A 45 -5.66 18.78 1.56
CA LYS A 45 -6.75 18.21 2.35
C LYS A 45 -6.29 17.81 3.75
N SER A 46 -5.14 17.16 3.87
CA SER A 46 -4.58 16.74 5.17
C SER A 46 -4.19 17.94 6.04
N MET A 47 -3.61 19.00 5.45
CA MET A 47 -3.27 20.23 6.16
C MET A 47 -4.51 20.93 6.71
N LYS A 48 -5.59 21.00 5.91
CA LYS A 48 -6.88 21.55 6.35
C LYS A 48 -7.44 20.77 7.54
N GLN A 49 -7.48 19.44 7.44
CA GLN A 49 -7.96 18.58 8.53
C GLN A 49 -7.16 18.74 9.83
N TYR A 50 -5.83 18.85 9.71
CA TYR A 50 -4.97 19.12 10.85
C TYR A 50 -5.27 20.48 11.49
N GLY A 51 -5.45 21.52 10.67
CA GLY A 51 -5.85 22.86 11.12
C GLY A 51 -7.18 22.85 11.89
N ASP A 52 -8.20 22.19 11.36
CA ASP A 52 -9.52 22.06 12.00
C ASP A 52 -9.45 21.33 13.35
N ARG A 53 -8.58 20.31 13.44
CA ARG A 53 -8.34 19.60 14.70
C ARG A 53 -7.67 20.51 15.73
N LYS A 54 -6.69 21.29 15.29
CA LYS A 54 -5.94 22.21 16.14
C LYS A 54 -6.85 23.31 16.69
N SER A 55 -7.67 23.94 15.85
CA SER A 55 -8.61 24.99 16.27
C SER A 55 -9.66 24.48 17.26
N LYS A 56 -10.18 23.26 17.06
CA LYS A 56 -11.08 22.62 18.04
C LYS A 56 -10.40 22.36 19.38
N LYS A 57 -9.13 21.91 19.35
CA LYS A 57 -8.35 21.69 20.59
C LYS A 57 -8.10 23.01 21.32
N GLU A 58 -7.78 24.08 20.60
CA GLU A 58 -7.61 25.42 21.17
C GLU A 58 -8.91 25.94 21.76
N ALA A 59 -10.05 25.77 21.07
CA ALA A 59 -11.37 26.12 21.59
C ALA A 59 -11.70 25.36 22.87
N LEU A 60 -11.40 24.05 22.92
CA LEU A 60 -11.61 23.24 24.13
C LEU A 60 -10.71 23.70 25.28
N ASN A 61 -9.45 24.00 25.01
CA ASN A 61 -8.52 24.50 26.02
C ASN A 61 -8.98 25.87 26.55
N LYS A 62 -9.47 26.76 25.68
CA LYS A 62 -10.01 28.05 26.09
C LYS A 62 -11.26 27.90 26.96
N ILE A 63 -12.18 26.99 26.60
CA ILE A 63 -13.33 26.63 27.45
C ILE A 63 -12.85 26.09 28.80
N HIS A 64 -11.80 25.28 28.82
CA HIS A 64 -11.23 24.74 30.06
C HIS A 64 -10.59 25.83 30.93
N GLU A 65 -9.94 26.82 30.34
CA GLU A 65 -9.38 27.98 31.05
C GLU A 65 -10.48 28.92 31.56
N GLU A 66 -11.53 29.17 30.77
CA GLU A 66 -12.71 29.96 31.20
C GLU A 66 -13.46 29.27 32.35
N LEU A 67 -13.57 27.94 32.32
CA LEU A 67 -14.17 27.13 33.41
C LEU A 67 -13.26 27.06 34.65
N ASN A 68 -11.98 27.41 34.56
CA ASN A 68 -11.07 27.49 35.70
C ASN A 68 -11.22 28.80 36.50
N LEU A 69 -12.16 29.68 36.14
CA LEU A 69 -12.56 30.84 36.93
C LEU A 69 -13.71 30.51 37.90
N SER A 70 -13.49 29.50 38.74
CA SER A 70 -14.06 29.46 40.09
C SER A 70 -13.31 28.43 40.96
N THR A 71 -11.99 28.51 41.00
CA THR A 71 -11.28 28.29 42.27
C THR A 71 -11.44 29.55 43.12
N GLU A 72 -12.68 29.95 43.39
CA GLU A 72 -12.92 30.46 44.73
C GLU A 72 -12.61 29.29 45.64
N VAL A 73 -11.42 29.34 46.25
CA VAL A 73 -11.13 28.61 47.46
C VAL A 73 -12.26 28.99 48.39
N PHE A 74 -13.31 28.16 48.47
CA PHE A 74 -14.27 28.28 49.55
C PHE A 74 -13.41 28.25 50.81
N PRO A 75 -13.32 29.35 51.57
CA PRO A 75 -12.61 29.27 52.82
C PRO A 75 -13.34 28.17 53.59
N THR A 76 -12.60 27.15 54.01
CA THR A 76 -13.11 26.16 54.95
C THR A 76 -13.27 26.84 56.32
N VAL A 77 -14.09 27.88 56.38
CA VAL A 77 -14.81 28.23 57.59
C VAL A 77 -15.85 27.14 57.69
N ILE A 78 -15.59 26.16 58.54
CA ILE A 78 -16.65 25.30 59.04
C ILE A 78 -17.56 26.25 59.83
N GLU A 79 -18.54 26.87 59.16
CA GLU A 79 -19.71 27.37 59.85
C GLU A 79 -20.29 26.15 60.55
N THR A 80 -20.21 26.14 61.88
CA THR A 80 -20.98 25.18 62.67
C THR A 80 -22.40 25.28 62.17
N ILE A 81 -22.97 24.15 61.72
CA ILE A 81 -24.36 24.10 61.27
C ILE A 81 -25.18 24.59 62.45
N ASN A 82 -25.62 25.85 62.38
CA ASN A 82 -26.43 26.43 63.43
C ASN A 82 -27.79 25.73 63.36
N ILE A 83 -27.99 24.81 64.30
CA ILE A 83 -29.17 23.92 64.41
C ILE A 83 -30.47 24.75 64.47
N SER A 84 -30.39 26.04 64.82
CA SER A 84 -31.49 27.01 64.77
C SER A 84 -32.09 27.21 63.37
N ARG A 85 -31.31 27.08 62.28
CA ARG A 85 -31.85 27.22 60.89
C ARG A 85 -32.62 25.97 60.44
N TRP A 86 -32.37 24.81 61.03
CA TRP A 86 -33.07 23.56 60.72
C TRP A 86 -34.55 23.63 61.13
N GLU A 87 -34.86 24.30 62.23
CA GLU A 87 -36.25 24.50 62.67
C GLU A 87 -37.07 25.33 61.67
N LYS A 88 -36.43 26.27 60.96
CA LYS A 88 -37.11 27.17 60.01
C LYS A 88 -37.30 26.55 58.62
N TYR A 89 -36.33 25.78 58.12
CA TYR A 89 -36.32 25.27 56.74
C TYR A 89 -36.34 23.74 56.62
N GLY A 90 -36.37 22.99 57.73
CA GLY A 90 -36.38 21.53 57.70
C GLY A 90 -37.57 20.94 56.94
N ARG A 91 -38.74 21.60 57.01
CA ARG A 91 -39.94 21.19 56.26
C ARG A 91 -39.79 21.38 54.75
N THR A 92 -39.24 22.51 54.30
CA THR A 92 -38.99 22.77 52.87
C THR A 92 -37.88 21.89 52.32
N ALA A 93 -36.84 21.61 53.12
CA ALA A 93 -35.77 20.70 52.74
C ALA A 93 -36.27 19.25 52.59
N ALA A 94 -37.15 18.78 53.48
CA ALA A 94 -37.75 17.46 53.38
C ALA A 94 -38.62 17.30 52.12
N ILE A 95 -39.38 18.34 51.74
CA ILE A 95 -40.17 18.36 50.50
C ILE A 95 -39.26 18.34 49.27
N ALA A 96 -38.18 19.13 49.26
CA ALA A 96 -37.23 19.11 48.15
C ALA A 96 -36.55 17.74 48.00
N ALA A 97 -36.18 17.11 49.11
CA ALA A 97 -35.55 15.78 49.11
C ALA A 97 -36.49 14.69 48.56
N SER A 98 -37.78 14.74 48.89
CA SER A 98 -38.76 13.77 48.36
C SER A 98 -38.98 13.96 46.87
N VAL A 99 -39.07 15.21 46.38
CA VAL A 99 -39.18 15.52 44.95
C VAL A 99 -37.94 15.03 44.19
N ALA A 100 -36.74 15.24 44.74
CA ALA A 100 -35.49 14.77 44.12
C ALA A 100 -35.43 13.23 44.02
N LEU A 101 -35.90 12.51 45.05
CA LEU A 101 -36.00 11.05 45.01
C LEU A 101 -37.03 10.57 43.98
N ILE A 102 -38.18 11.23 43.87
CA ILE A 102 -39.21 10.84 42.90
C ILE A 102 -38.73 11.10 41.47
N CYS A 103 -38.10 12.25 41.21
CA CYS A 103 -37.54 12.58 39.89
C CYS A 103 -36.43 11.61 39.48
N THR A 104 -35.53 11.23 40.38
CA THR A 104 -34.45 10.28 40.07
C THR A 104 -35.00 8.88 39.78
N VAL A 105 -35.93 8.38 40.60
CA VAL A 105 -36.58 7.08 40.36
C VAL A 105 -37.40 7.10 39.07
N GLY A 106 -38.16 8.15 38.83
CA GLY A 106 -38.96 8.32 37.61
C GLY A 106 -38.10 8.38 36.34
N THR A 107 -36.98 9.11 36.38
CA THR A 107 -36.02 9.17 35.26
C THR A 107 -35.37 7.82 35.02
N PHE A 108 -34.95 7.13 36.08
CA PHE A 108 -34.36 5.80 35.98
C PHE A 108 -35.32 4.76 35.39
N PHE A 109 -36.59 4.80 35.79
CA PHE A 109 -37.62 3.90 35.27
C PHE A 109 -38.03 4.26 33.84
N GLY A 110 -38.14 5.55 33.52
CA GLY A 110 -38.46 6.05 32.17
C GLY A 110 -37.39 5.67 31.14
N LEU A 111 -36.11 5.78 31.49
CA LEU A 111 -35.01 5.33 30.63
C LEU A 111 -35.07 3.82 30.38
N ARG A 112 -35.41 3.02 31.40
CA ARG A 112 -35.56 1.55 31.27
C ARG A 112 -36.71 1.11 30.36
N LEU A 113 -37.75 1.94 30.20
CA LEU A 113 -38.87 1.62 29.33
C LEU A 113 -38.59 1.96 27.85
N ASN A 114 -37.52 2.71 27.55
CA ASN A 114 -37.18 3.17 26.20
C ASN A 114 -36.04 2.37 25.51
N ASP A 115 -35.60 1.24 26.08
CA ASP A 115 -34.42 0.46 25.64
C ASP A 115 -34.62 -0.41 24.38
N ASN A 116 -35.73 -0.26 23.65
CA ASN A 116 -36.11 -1.16 22.56
C ASN A 116 -35.94 -0.59 21.14
N GLU A 117 -35.78 0.73 20.97
CA GLU A 117 -35.74 1.35 19.64
C GLU A 117 -34.36 1.23 18.96
N HIS A 118 -33.26 1.41 19.70
CA HIS A 118 -31.92 1.51 19.09
C HIS A 118 -31.22 0.16 18.80
N LYS A 119 -31.82 -0.98 19.18
CA LYS A 119 -31.23 -2.30 18.89
C LYS A 119 -31.32 -2.64 17.40
N ALA A 120 -32.41 -2.26 16.74
CA ALA A 120 -32.62 -2.53 15.32
C ALA A 120 -31.61 -1.79 14.45
N ASP A 121 -31.40 -0.50 14.72
CA ASP A 121 -30.44 0.34 14.00
C ASP A 121 -29.00 -0.15 14.19
N TYR A 122 -28.65 -0.60 15.40
CA TYR A 122 -27.34 -1.17 15.69
C TYR A 122 -27.09 -2.50 14.96
N LEU A 123 -28.13 -3.34 14.86
CA LEU A 123 -28.09 -4.61 14.12
C LEU A 123 -27.92 -4.39 12.61
N GLU A 124 -28.57 -3.37 12.05
CA GLU A 124 -28.40 -2.98 10.65
C GLU A 124 -27.00 -2.44 10.38
N LEU A 125 -26.50 -1.55 11.24
CA LEU A 125 -25.16 -0.99 11.12
C LEU A 125 -24.09 -2.11 11.14
N ARG A 126 -24.20 -3.06 12.08
CA ARG A 126 -23.28 -4.20 12.16
C ARG A 126 -23.30 -5.03 10.88
N ARG A 127 -24.49 -5.32 10.33
CA ARG A 127 -24.63 -6.06 9.06
C ARG A 127 -23.98 -5.31 7.89
N ASN A 128 -24.16 -4.01 7.82
CA ASN A 128 -23.54 -3.18 6.78
C ASN A 128 -22.02 -3.15 6.91
N VAL A 129 -21.49 -3.05 8.13
CA VAL A 129 -20.04 -3.12 8.39
C VAL A 129 -19.47 -4.48 8.01
N GLU A 130 -20.15 -5.59 8.33
CA GLU A 130 -19.71 -6.93 7.95
C GLU A 130 -19.72 -7.13 6.42
N LYS A 131 -20.77 -6.65 5.73
CA LYS A 131 -20.83 -6.65 4.26
C LYS A 131 -19.69 -5.82 3.66
N LEU A 132 -19.43 -4.64 4.21
CA LEU A 132 -18.37 -3.74 3.74
C LEU A 132 -16.98 -4.37 3.91
N LYS A 133 -16.72 -5.00 5.06
CA LYS A 133 -15.48 -5.73 5.33
C LYS A 133 -15.28 -6.89 4.37
N LYS A 134 -16.35 -7.65 4.07
CA LYS A 134 -16.30 -8.74 3.10
C LYS A 134 -16.00 -8.22 1.68
N SER A 135 -16.65 -7.13 1.26
CA SER A 135 -16.39 -6.51 -0.05
C SER A 135 -14.96 -5.96 -0.17
N HIS A 136 -14.42 -5.35 0.89
CA HIS A 136 -13.04 -4.89 0.94
C HIS A 136 -12.05 -6.05 0.79
N ASN A 137 -12.29 -7.15 1.51
CA ASN A 137 -11.44 -8.33 1.39
C ASN A 137 -11.49 -8.93 -0.02
N GLN A 138 -12.66 -8.99 -0.65
CA GLN A 138 -12.79 -9.47 -2.04
C GLN A 138 -12.07 -8.55 -3.04
N ILE A 139 -12.13 -7.24 -2.84
CA ILE A 139 -11.38 -6.27 -3.66
C ILE A 139 -9.88 -6.47 -3.46
N LEU A 140 -9.42 -6.66 -2.22
CA LEU A 140 -8.00 -6.91 -1.92
C LEU A 140 -7.51 -8.22 -2.53
N GLU A 141 -8.31 -9.29 -2.51
CA GLU A 141 -7.98 -10.55 -3.18
C GLU A 141 -7.90 -10.36 -4.70
N ASN A 142 -8.88 -9.71 -5.32
CA ASN A 142 -8.88 -9.42 -6.76
C ASN A 142 -7.71 -8.51 -7.18
N ILE A 143 -7.31 -7.55 -6.33
CA ILE A 143 -6.14 -6.69 -6.57
C ILE A 143 -4.85 -7.50 -6.43
N LYS A 144 -4.74 -8.39 -5.44
CA LYS A 144 -3.59 -9.29 -5.30
C LYS A 144 -3.47 -10.25 -6.48
N GLU A 145 -4.58 -10.77 -7.00
CA GLU A 145 -4.58 -11.60 -8.22
C GLU A 145 -4.16 -10.79 -9.45
N LYS A 146 -4.64 -9.55 -9.62
CA LYS A 146 -4.22 -8.67 -10.74
C LYS A 146 -2.78 -8.15 -10.61
N GLN A 147 -2.19 -8.19 -9.41
CA GLN A 147 -0.79 -7.84 -9.16
C GLN A 147 0.16 -9.03 -9.21
N LYS A 148 -0.35 -10.27 -9.29
CA LYS A 148 0.49 -11.37 -9.77
C LYS A 148 0.74 -11.01 -11.24
N PRO A 149 1.98 -10.66 -11.66
CA PRO A 149 2.22 -10.40 -13.06
C PRO A 149 1.76 -11.65 -13.79
N GLU A 150 0.67 -11.52 -14.54
CA GLU A 150 0.31 -12.50 -15.55
C GLU A 150 1.56 -12.55 -16.41
N ILE A 151 2.33 -13.63 -16.22
CA ILE A 151 3.58 -13.83 -16.91
C ILE A 151 3.21 -13.80 -18.37
N ALA A 152 3.45 -12.67 -19.03
CA ALA A 152 3.20 -12.55 -20.45
C ALA A 152 3.91 -13.75 -21.08
N PRO A 153 3.20 -14.62 -21.82
CA PRO A 153 3.80 -15.80 -22.40
C PRO A 153 5.02 -15.32 -23.18
N SER A 154 6.19 -15.86 -22.83
CA SER A 154 7.44 -15.50 -23.49
C SER A 154 7.28 -15.83 -24.96
N LYS A 155 7.20 -14.79 -25.79
CA LYS A 155 6.99 -14.91 -27.24
C LYS A 155 8.14 -15.65 -27.93
N TYR A 156 9.28 -15.74 -27.25
CA TYR A 156 10.49 -16.40 -27.70
C TYR A 156 11.22 -17.03 -26.50
N SER A 157 11.73 -18.24 -26.67
CA SER A 157 12.51 -18.97 -25.66
C SER A 157 13.77 -19.52 -26.34
N GLY A 158 14.83 -19.67 -25.57
CA GLY A 158 16.10 -20.22 -26.05
C GLY A 158 16.94 -20.75 -24.89
N THR A 159 18.08 -21.34 -25.23
CA THR A 159 19.01 -21.89 -24.23
C THR A 159 20.11 -20.89 -23.93
N GLY A 160 20.50 -20.81 -22.66
CA GLY A 160 21.69 -20.10 -22.21
C GLY A 160 22.49 -20.95 -21.23
N PHE A 161 23.79 -20.73 -21.20
CA PHE A 161 24.71 -21.43 -20.30
C PHE A 161 25.29 -20.46 -19.29
N LEU A 162 25.18 -20.79 -18.01
CA LEU A 162 25.80 -20.03 -16.93
C LEU A 162 27.31 -20.34 -16.92
N ILE A 163 28.14 -19.34 -17.25
CA ILE A 163 29.59 -19.48 -17.39
C ILE A 163 30.36 -19.03 -16.13
N SER A 164 29.71 -18.35 -15.20
CA SER A 164 30.33 -17.87 -13.96
C SER A 164 29.41 -18.02 -12.76
N ALA A 165 30.02 -18.29 -11.61
CA ALA A 165 29.37 -18.30 -10.30
C ALA A 165 28.64 -16.97 -9.97
N ASN A 166 29.10 -15.87 -10.57
CA ASN A 166 28.58 -14.52 -10.34
C ASN A 166 27.36 -14.17 -11.22
N GLY A 167 26.76 -15.15 -11.92
CA GLY A 167 25.52 -14.92 -12.68
C GLY A 167 25.72 -14.53 -14.15
N TYR A 168 26.91 -14.72 -14.73
CA TYR A 168 27.15 -14.47 -16.15
C TYR A 168 26.65 -15.64 -17.01
N ILE A 169 25.82 -15.34 -18.01
CA ILE A 169 25.20 -16.31 -18.91
C ILE A 169 25.56 -15.97 -20.35
N VAL A 170 25.95 -16.99 -21.11
CA VAL A 170 26.13 -16.88 -22.57
C VAL A 170 24.93 -17.48 -23.29
N THR A 171 24.44 -16.78 -24.31
CA THR A 171 23.36 -17.24 -25.20
C THR A 171 23.60 -16.71 -26.62
N SER A 172 22.75 -17.10 -27.56
CA SER A 172 22.81 -16.60 -28.94
C SER A 172 22.21 -15.20 -29.07
N TYR A 173 22.83 -14.34 -29.87
CA TYR A 173 22.33 -12.98 -30.07
C TYR A 173 20.96 -12.94 -30.75
N HIS A 174 20.71 -13.82 -31.72
CA HIS A 174 19.43 -13.89 -32.41
C HIS A 174 18.25 -14.23 -31.49
N VAL A 175 18.51 -14.88 -30.35
CA VAL A 175 17.50 -15.23 -29.34
C VAL A 175 17.04 -13.98 -28.58
N ILE A 176 17.95 -13.04 -28.33
CA ILE A 176 17.69 -11.88 -27.48
C ILE A 176 17.46 -10.58 -28.26
N LYS A 177 17.73 -10.54 -29.57
CA LYS A 177 17.77 -9.30 -30.38
C LYS A 177 16.49 -8.46 -30.37
N SER A 178 15.35 -9.08 -30.13
CA SER A 178 14.02 -8.45 -30.15
C SER A 178 13.31 -8.52 -28.79
N ALA A 179 14.04 -8.83 -27.72
CA ALA A 179 13.48 -8.95 -26.38
C ALA A 179 13.48 -7.59 -25.67
N ASP A 180 12.31 -7.14 -25.23
CA ASP A 180 12.17 -5.94 -24.37
C ASP A 180 12.64 -6.19 -22.93
N SER A 181 12.53 -7.45 -22.47
CA SER A 181 12.95 -7.88 -21.13
C SER A 181 13.48 -9.30 -21.19
N LEU A 182 14.55 -9.54 -20.44
CA LEU A 182 15.23 -10.82 -20.39
C LEU A 182 15.02 -11.48 -19.04
N PHE A 183 14.52 -12.71 -19.09
CA PHE A 183 14.34 -13.57 -17.93
C PHE A 183 15.03 -14.89 -18.18
N VAL A 184 15.70 -15.39 -17.15
CA VAL A 184 16.36 -16.69 -17.15
C VAL A 184 15.58 -17.59 -16.22
N GLU A 185 15.26 -18.78 -16.69
CA GLU A 185 14.47 -19.74 -15.94
C GLU A 185 15.26 -21.03 -15.76
N ASN A 186 15.25 -21.57 -14.54
CA ASN A 186 15.90 -22.82 -14.20
C ASN A 186 15.13 -23.52 -13.07
N GLU A 187 15.06 -24.85 -13.11
CA GLU A 187 14.47 -25.69 -12.06
C GLU A 187 14.95 -25.33 -10.64
N LYS A 188 16.22 -24.94 -10.49
CA LYS A 188 16.84 -24.65 -9.19
C LYS A 188 16.57 -23.23 -8.67
N PHE A 189 16.51 -22.24 -9.55
CA PHE A 189 16.41 -20.82 -9.16
C PHE A 189 15.06 -20.18 -9.50
N GLY A 190 14.19 -20.92 -10.17
CA GLY A 190 12.98 -20.35 -10.76
C GLY A 190 13.33 -19.36 -11.86
N ARG A 191 12.48 -18.35 -12.01
CA ARG A 191 12.63 -17.28 -13.00
C ARG A 191 13.29 -16.06 -12.37
N LEU A 192 14.40 -15.64 -12.95
CA LEU A 192 15.22 -14.51 -12.51
C LEU A 192 15.35 -13.47 -13.62
N LYS A 193 15.38 -12.18 -13.25
CA LYS A 193 15.64 -11.09 -14.20
C LYS A 193 17.12 -11.03 -14.60
N ALA A 194 17.38 -10.85 -15.89
CA ALA A 194 18.72 -10.66 -16.44
C ALA A 194 18.84 -9.37 -17.26
N SER A 195 20.06 -8.87 -17.38
CA SER A 195 20.42 -7.71 -18.20
C SER A 195 21.44 -8.11 -19.25
N LEU A 196 21.37 -7.49 -20.42
CA LEU A 196 22.38 -7.60 -21.46
C LEU A 196 23.63 -6.83 -21.05
N ILE A 197 24.79 -7.49 -21.05
CA ILE A 197 26.10 -6.87 -20.79
C ILE A 197 26.88 -6.67 -22.08
N TYR A 198 26.88 -7.67 -22.96
CA TYR A 198 27.60 -7.61 -24.22
C TYR A 198 26.85 -8.37 -25.31
N LYS A 199 26.96 -7.90 -26.55
CA LYS A 199 26.43 -8.57 -27.74
C LYS A 199 27.40 -8.44 -28.90
N ASN A 200 27.56 -9.51 -29.66
CA ASN A 200 28.26 -9.54 -30.93
C ASN A 200 27.34 -10.12 -32.02
N PRO A 201 26.80 -9.28 -32.92
CA PRO A 201 25.98 -9.73 -34.04
C PRO A 201 26.72 -10.58 -35.08
N GLU A 202 28.04 -10.41 -35.24
CA GLU A 202 28.82 -11.13 -36.26
C GLU A 202 29.03 -12.60 -35.89
N THR A 203 29.31 -12.86 -34.61
CA THR A 203 29.51 -14.23 -34.09
C THR A 203 28.23 -14.82 -33.49
N ASP A 204 27.11 -14.09 -33.53
CA ASP A 204 25.83 -14.45 -32.92
C ASP A 204 25.91 -14.78 -31.42
N VAL A 205 26.76 -14.09 -30.65
CA VAL A 205 26.96 -14.33 -29.21
C VAL A 205 26.46 -13.15 -28.38
N ALA A 206 25.79 -13.45 -27.26
CA ALA A 206 25.41 -12.48 -26.26
C ALA A 206 25.78 -12.94 -24.83
N LEU A 207 26.20 -11.97 -24.01
CA LEU A 207 26.52 -12.15 -22.60
C LEU A 207 25.49 -11.40 -21.76
N LEU A 208 24.83 -12.14 -20.88
CA LEU A 208 23.84 -11.65 -19.94
C LEU A 208 24.40 -11.73 -18.51
N LEU A 209 23.87 -10.89 -17.63
CA LEU A 209 24.13 -10.94 -16.19
C LEU A 209 22.79 -10.99 -15.45
N ILE A 210 22.67 -11.90 -14.50
CA ILE A 210 21.53 -11.94 -13.59
C ILE A 210 21.59 -10.74 -12.65
N ILE A 211 20.52 -9.93 -12.64
CA ILE A 211 20.40 -8.71 -11.83
C ILE A 211 19.34 -8.83 -10.72
N ASP A 212 18.78 -10.02 -10.54
CA ASP A 212 17.72 -10.30 -9.58
C ASP A 212 18.27 -10.47 -8.16
N GLU A 213 17.64 -9.83 -7.18
CA GLU A 213 18.03 -9.92 -5.76
C GLU A 213 17.88 -11.34 -5.19
N GLN A 214 17.03 -12.16 -5.81
CA GLN A 214 16.83 -13.55 -5.41
C GLN A 214 17.99 -14.46 -5.81
N PHE A 215 18.86 -14.01 -6.72
CA PHE A 215 20.00 -14.79 -7.17
C PHE A 215 21.07 -14.85 -6.08
N LYS A 216 21.40 -16.07 -5.66
CA LYS A 216 22.56 -16.35 -4.82
C LYS A 216 23.68 -16.87 -5.68
N ASN A 217 24.87 -16.25 -5.56
CA ASN A 217 26.06 -16.71 -6.25
C ASN A 217 26.30 -18.20 -6.00
N LEU A 218 26.71 -18.91 -7.04
CA LEU A 218 27.04 -20.32 -6.93
C LEU A 218 28.44 -20.51 -6.38
N SER A 219 28.70 -21.65 -5.75
CA SER A 219 30.05 -21.98 -5.29
C SER A 219 31.01 -22.18 -6.46
N SER A 220 30.57 -22.85 -7.52
CA SER A 220 31.30 -23.03 -8.77
C SER A 220 30.36 -23.51 -9.87
N VAL A 221 30.82 -23.39 -11.12
CA VAL A 221 30.15 -23.96 -12.29
C VAL A 221 30.76 -25.35 -12.56
N PRO A 222 29.97 -26.42 -12.73
CA PRO A 222 30.47 -27.79 -12.81
C PRO A 222 31.02 -28.17 -14.20
N PHE A 223 31.60 -27.22 -14.92
CA PHE A 223 32.25 -27.45 -16.21
C PHE A 223 33.41 -26.49 -16.41
N ALA A 224 34.30 -26.83 -17.35
CA ALA A 224 35.37 -25.96 -17.82
C ALA A 224 35.25 -25.77 -19.33
N ILE A 225 35.66 -24.60 -19.82
CA ILE A 225 35.76 -24.34 -21.25
C ILE A 225 37.10 -24.88 -21.73
N ARG A 226 37.05 -25.82 -22.67
CA ARG A 226 38.24 -26.36 -23.32
C ARG A 226 38.75 -25.35 -24.35
N VAL A 227 40.06 -25.10 -24.34
CA VAL A 227 40.73 -24.17 -25.28
C VAL A 227 41.26 -24.90 -26.52
N SER A 228 41.49 -26.21 -26.44
CA SER A 228 41.94 -27.03 -27.57
C SER A 228 40.80 -27.43 -28.50
N GLU A 229 41.10 -27.52 -29.79
CA GLU A 229 40.16 -27.97 -30.82
C GLU A 229 39.68 -29.41 -30.57
N ALA A 230 38.44 -29.70 -30.97
CA ALA A 230 37.83 -31.02 -30.88
C ALA A 230 38.38 -31.94 -31.98
N ASN A 231 38.62 -33.22 -31.65
CA ASN A 231 39.09 -34.17 -32.66
C ASN A 231 37.93 -34.72 -33.49
N LEU A 232 38.21 -35.07 -34.75
CA LEU A 232 37.24 -35.76 -35.59
C LEU A 232 36.84 -37.11 -34.97
N GLY A 233 35.54 -37.38 -34.89
CA GLY A 233 34.99 -38.59 -34.27
C GLY A 233 34.94 -38.56 -32.74
N GLU A 234 35.31 -37.46 -32.09
CA GLU A 234 35.16 -37.30 -30.64
C GLU A 234 33.67 -37.31 -30.25
N SER A 235 33.31 -38.09 -29.22
CA SER A 235 31.95 -38.15 -28.71
C SER A 235 31.58 -36.86 -28.00
N VAL A 236 30.39 -36.34 -28.31
CA VAL A 236 29.87 -35.10 -27.73
C VAL A 236 28.43 -35.29 -27.27
N TYR A 237 28.01 -34.43 -26.34
CA TYR A 237 26.63 -34.32 -25.90
C TYR A 237 26.13 -32.92 -26.18
N THR A 238 24.87 -32.83 -26.59
CA THR A 238 24.15 -31.58 -26.76
C THR A 238 23.12 -31.45 -25.65
N LEU A 239 22.99 -30.24 -25.11
CA LEU A 239 22.03 -29.91 -24.08
C LEU A 239 21.29 -28.66 -24.52
N GLY A 240 19.96 -28.68 -24.43
CA GLY A 240 19.15 -27.53 -24.80
C GLY A 240 17.73 -27.60 -24.28
N TYR A 241 17.03 -26.48 -24.43
CA TYR A 241 15.62 -26.30 -24.11
C TYR A 241 14.87 -25.93 -25.40
N PRO A 242 14.67 -26.88 -26.33
CA PRO A 242 13.86 -26.63 -27.53
C PRO A 242 12.38 -26.40 -27.19
N ARG A 243 11.96 -26.85 -26.00
CA ARG A 243 10.65 -26.62 -25.37
C ARG A 243 10.90 -26.20 -23.91
N ASN A 244 9.85 -26.16 -23.09
CA ASN A 244 9.94 -25.95 -21.64
C ASN A 244 10.52 -27.16 -20.86
N GLU A 245 11.28 -28.03 -21.53
CA GLU A 245 11.92 -29.21 -20.96
C GLU A 245 13.35 -29.33 -21.50
N ILE A 246 14.26 -29.87 -20.68
CA ILE A 246 15.63 -30.13 -21.10
C ILE A 246 15.68 -31.35 -22.01
N VAL A 247 16.33 -31.20 -23.16
CA VAL A 247 16.61 -32.29 -24.11
C VAL A 247 18.12 -32.49 -24.15
N TYR A 248 18.53 -33.75 -24.04
CA TYR A 248 19.90 -34.17 -24.26
C TYR A 248 19.98 -35.04 -25.51
N GLY A 249 21.05 -34.88 -26.29
CA GLY A 249 21.33 -35.70 -27.46
C GLY A 249 22.80 -36.09 -27.51
N ASP A 250 23.08 -37.35 -27.80
CA ASP A 250 24.42 -37.86 -28.05
C ASP A 250 24.82 -37.69 -29.53
N GLY A 251 26.10 -37.47 -29.78
CA GLY A 251 26.61 -37.28 -31.13
C GLY A 251 28.13 -37.44 -31.22
N THR A 252 28.66 -37.21 -32.41
CA THR A 252 30.11 -37.22 -32.69
C THR A 252 30.50 -36.01 -33.53
N ILE A 253 31.74 -35.54 -33.38
CA ILE A 253 32.27 -34.46 -34.21
C ILE A 253 32.48 -34.97 -35.64
N SER A 254 31.68 -34.42 -36.57
CA SER A 254 31.68 -34.79 -37.99
C SER A 254 32.66 -33.99 -38.85
N ALA A 255 33.07 -32.81 -38.38
CA ALA A 255 34.09 -31.95 -38.98
C ALA A 255 34.66 -31.04 -37.89
N ALA A 256 35.97 -30.77 -37.97
CA ALA A 256 36.70 -29.85 -37.10
C ALA A 256 37.33 -28.76 -37.95
#